data_AF-A0A417TZI9-F1
#
_entry.id   AF-A0A417TZI9-F1
#
_cell.length_a   1.000
_cell.length_b   1.000
_cell.length_c   1.000
_cell.angle_alpha   90.00
_cell.angle_beta   90.00
_cell.angle_gamma   90.00
#
_symmetry.space_group_name_H-M   'P 1'
#
loop_
_entity.id
_entity.type
_entity.pdbx_description
1 polymer ?
#
loop_
_entity_poly.entity_id
_entity_poly.type
_entity_poly.pdbx_seq_one_letter_code
_entity_poly.pdbx_strand_id
1 'polypeptide(L)'
;MQSRPATTSRPAATSYPSHSAVSNTSQAKKPAPAQSDPSKHSTMGYLHEKAKQDEEEHRKEEAETARKMRQRSDGRTPGRQLLLGDPVPANCRCVICGYCGAENLLPLNSRDRYCCYFCREALEK
;
A
#
# COMPACT_ATOMS: atom_id res chain seq x y z
N MET A 1 -26.20 17.80 43.04
CA MET A 1 -25.56 16.50 43.35
C MET A 1 -26.33 15.41 42.64
N GLN A 2 -25.95 15.10 41.39
CA GLN A 2 -26.48 13.99 40.60
C GLN A 2 -25.33 13.45 39.73
N SER A 3 -25.30 12.13 39.64
CA SER A 3 -24.18 11.22 39.39
C SER A 3 -23.81 11.04 37.91
N ARG A 4 -22.57 10.58 37.63
CA ARG A 4 -22.27 9.29 36.95
C ARG A 4 -20.77 9.09 36.65
N PRO A 5 -20.22 7.86 36.77
CA PRO A 5 -18.83 7.53 36.48
C PRO A 5 -18.58 7.24 34.99
N ALA A 6 -17.40 7.62 34.49
CA ALA A 6 -16.96 7.35 33.12
C ALA A 6 -16.40 5.93 32.99
N THR A 7 -16.92 5.22 31.99
CA THR A 7 -16.71 3.82 31.66
C THR A 7 -15.35 3.58 30.99
N THR A 8 -14.64 2.55 31.45
CA THR A 8 -13.44 2.00 30.80
C THR A 8 -13.77 1.39 29.45
N SER A 9 -13.14 1.86 28.38
CA SER A 9 -13.29 1.31 27.03
C SER A 9 -12.22 0.23 26.77
N ARG A 10 -12.67 -1.01 26.50
CA ARG A 10 -11.83 -2.11 26.00
C ARG A 10 -11.54 -1.92 24.49
N PRO A 11 -10.39 -2.41 23.98
CA PRO A 11 -10.08 -2.33 22.55
C PRO A 11 -10.94 -3.29 21.73
N ALA A 12 -11.29 -2.84 20.52
CA ALA A 12 -12.06 -3.57 19.52
C ALA A 12 -11.28 -4.79 19.00
N ALA A 13 -11.93 -5.95 19.01
CA ALA A 13 -11.43 -7.16 18.38
C ALA A 13 -11.54 -7.03 16.85
N THR A 14 -10.41 -7.11 16.16
CA THR A 14 -10.34 -7.27 14.70
C THR A 14 -10.97 -8.62 14.33
N SER A 15 -12.15 -8.58 13.70
CA SER A 15 -12.80 -9.76 13.13
C SER A 15 -12.18 -10.03 11.75
N TYR A 16 -11.57 -11.20 11.58
CA TYR A 16 -11.18 -11.70 10.26
C TYR A 16 -12.39 -12.39 9.61
N PRO A 17 -12.65 -12.19 8.31
CA PRO A 17 -13.73 -12.89 7.63
C PRO A 17 -13.43 -14.39 7.51
N SER A 18 -14.40 -15.18 7.98
CA SER A 18 -14.40 -16.64 7.88
C SER A 18 -14.91 -17.04 6.49
N HIS A 19 -14.07 -17.66 5.66
CA HIS A 19 -14.52 -18.21 4.38
C HIS A 19 -15.16 -19.58 4.63
N SER A 20 -16.49 -19.62 4.59
CA SER A 20 -17.29 -20.84 4.65
C SER A 20 -17.01 -21.72 3.43
N ALA A 21 -16.62 -22.97 3.68
CA ALA A 21 -16.47 -24.00 2.67
C ALA A 21 -17.83 -24.33 2.04
N VAL A 22 -17.99 -24.00 0.76
CA VAL A 22 -19.13 -24.43 -0.05
C VAL A 22 -18.81 -25.79 -0.68
N SER A 23 -19.34 -26.84 -0.07
CA SER A 23 -19.43 -28.17 -0.67
C SER A 23 -20.46 -28.12 -1.80
N ASN A 24 -20.06 -28.36 -3.05
CA ASN A 24 -21.03 -28.54 -4.13
C ASN A 24 -20.96 -29.96 -4.71
N THR A 25 -22.14 -30.59 -4.72
CA THR A 25 -22.41 -31.98 -5.05
C THR A 25 -22.39 -32.24 -6.56
N SER A 26 -21.97 -33.46 -6.89
CA SER A 26 -21.79 -34.13 -8.18
C SER A 26 -22.91 -33.95 -9.23
N GLN A 27 -22.52 -33.81 -10.50
CA GLN A 27 -23.29 -34.32 -11.65
C GLN A 27 -22.36 -35.03 -12.65
N ALA A 28 -22.75 -36.26 -13.00
CA ALA A 28 -22.07 -37.13 -13.95
C ALA A 28 -22.60 -36.96 -15.39
N LYS A 29 -21.72 -36.93 -16.39
CA LYS A 29 -22.03 -37.33 -17.77
C LYS A 29 -20.77 -37.80 -18.54
N LYS A 30 -20.99 -38.81 -19.40
CA LYS A 30 -20.09 -39.81 -20.02
C LYS A 30 -19.11 -39.30 -21.12
N PRO A 31 -18.14 -40.12 -21.61
CA PRO A 31 -16.79 -39.69 -22.07
C PRO A 31 -16.48 -39.78 -23.59
N ALA A 32 -15.33 -39.18 -23.99
CA ALA A 32 -14.34 -39.53 -25.05
C ALA A 32 -14.00 -38.39 -26.06
N PRO A 33 -12.81 -38.37 -26.73
CA PRO A 33 -11.45 -38.80 -26.34
C PRO A 33 -10.29 -37.80 -26.69
N ALA A 34 -9.17 -37.98 -25.97
CA ALA A 34 -7.76 -37.77 -26.35
C ALA A 34 -7.12 -36.35 -26.50
N GLN A 35 -5.91 -36.28 -25.92
CA GLN A 35 -4.83 -35.27 -25.96
C GLN A 35 -4.93 -34.21 -24.84
N SER A 36 -4.09 -34.17 -23.81
CA SER A 36 -2.75 -34.73 -23.53
C SER A 36 -2.63 -35.04 -22.03
N ASP A 37 -1.80 -36.01 -21.65
CA ASP A 37 -1.57 -36.49 -20.27
C ASP A 37 -1.60 -35.40 -19.16
N PRO A 38 -2.57 -35.43 -18.23
CA PRO A 38 -2.54 -34.61 -17.01
C PRO A 38 -1.76 -35.29 -15.87
N SER A 39 -0.70 -36.03 -16.22
CA SER A 39 0.11 -36.77 -15.24
C SER A 39 1.36 -35.96 -14.89
N LYS A 40 1.41 -35.46 -13.65
CA LYS A 40 2.53 -34.82 -12.92
C LYS A 40 2.49 -33.30 -12.70
N HIS A 41 1.33 -32.64 -12.66
CA HIS A 41 1.25 -31.40 -11.88
C HIS A 41 1.10 -31.80 -10.40
N SER A 42 2.23 -32.00 -9.71
CA SER A 42 2.22 -32.22 -8.26
C SER A 42 1.47 -31.05 -7.62
N THR A 43 0.59 -31.29 -6.64
CA THR A 43 -0.08 -30.22 -5.88
C THR A 43 0.92 -29.15 -5.43
N MET A 44 2.14 -29.54 -5.05
CA MET A 44 3.21 -28.59 -4.72
C MET A 44 3.68 -27.77 -5.92
N GLY A 45 3.81 -28.38 -7.09
CA GLY A 45 4.13 -27.67 -8.33
C GLY A 45 3.10 -26.59 -8.63
N TYR A 46 1.81 -26.89 -8.48
CA TYR A 46 0.71 -25.94 -8.74
C TYR A 46 0.78 -24.76 -7.79
N LEU A 47 1.01 -25.03 -6.51
CA LEU A 47 1.18 -23.98 -5.51
C LEU A 47 2.41 -23.10 -5.80
N HIS A 48 3.54 -23.68 -6.22
CA HIS A 48 4.74 -22.91 -6.57
C HIS A 48 4.53 -22.03 -7.82
N GLU A 49 3.86 -22.54 -8.84
CA GLU A 49 3.55 -21.77 -10.05
C GLU A 49 2.61 -20.60 -9.73
N LYS A 50 1.58 -20.84 -8.91
CA LYS A 50 0.68 -19.79 -8.43
C LYS A 50 1.39 -18.75 -7.56
N ALA A 51 2.28 -19.17 -6.66
CA ALA A 51 3.06 -18.24 -5.83
C ALA A 51 3.97 -17.34 -6.68
N LYS A 52 4.60 -17.89 -7.73
CA LYS A 52 5.41 -17.09 -8.65
C LYS A 52 4.55 -16.10 -9.45
N GLN A 53 3.38 -16.53 -9.90
CA GLN A 53 2.44 -15.67 -10.62
C GLN A 53 1.96 -14.51 -9.74
N ASP A 54 1.62 -14.81 -8.48
CA ASP A 54 1.20 -13.82 -7.49
C ASP A 54 2.32 -12.80 -7.19
N GLU A 55 3.55 -13.27 -7.00
CA GLU A 55 4.70 -12.38 -6.79
C GLU A 55 4.97 -11.47 -8.00
N GLU A 56 4.80 -11.98 -9.22
CA GLU A 56 4.96 -11.19 -10.44
C GLU A 56 3.83 -10.15 -10.60
N GLU A 57 2.59 -10.52 -10.29
CA GLU A 57 1.44 -9.62 -10.29
C GLU A 57 1.62 -8.51 -9.26
N HIS A 58 1.97 -8.86 -8.03
CA HIS A 58 2.25 -7.90 -6.95
C HIS A 58 3.34 -6.91 -7.36
N ARG A 59 4.44 -7.39 -7.96
CA ARG A 59 5.53 -6.53 -8.43
C ARG A 59 5.07 -5.57 -9.53
N LYS A 60 4.22 -6.01 -10.45
CA LYS A 60 3.66 -5.15 -11.52
C LYS A 60 2.73 -4.09 -10.94
N GLU A 61 1.86 -4.47 -10.02
CA GLU A 61 0.92 -3.55 -9.36
C GLU A 61 1.65 -2.49 -8.54
N GLU A 62 2.69 -2.88 -7.79
CA GLU A 62 3.54 -1.96 -7.03
C GLU A 62 4.26 -0.97 -7.95
N ALA A 63 4.81 -1.45 -9.07
CA ALA A 63 5.48 -0.62 -10.06
C ALA A 63 4.51 0.36 -10.76
N GLU A 64 3.30 -0.08 -11.10
CA GLU A 64 2.27 0.78 -11.69
C GLU A 64 1.82 1.87 -10.72
N THR A 65 1.60 1.49 -9.46
CA THR A 65 1.21 2.41 -8.38
C THR A 65 2.30 3.46 -8.14
N ALA A 66 3.57 3.04 -8.06
CA ALA A 66 4.70 3.95 -7.94
C ALA A 66 4.83 4.90 -9.14
N ARG A 67 4.64 4.39 -10.36
CA ARG A 67 4.65 5.20 -11.59
C ARG A 67 3.54 6.24 -11.58
N LYS A 68 2.30 5.86 -11.23
CA LYS A 68 1.16 6.77 -11.14
C LYS A 68 1.38 7.86 -10.09
N MET A 69 1.97 7.50 -8.95
CA MET A 69 2.34 8.46 -7.91
C MET A 69 3.41 9.45 -8.41
N ARG A 70 4.44 8.98 -9.12
CA ARG A 70 5.52 9.81 -9.66
C ARG A 70 5.04 10.77 -10.77
N GLN A 71 4.05 10.36 -11.55
CA GLN A 71 3.43 11.23 -12.55
C GLN A 71 2.71 12.42 -11.90
N ARG A 72 2.03 12.22 -10.76
CA ARG A 72 1.35 13.30 -10.04
C ARG A 72 2.28 14.35 -9.44
N SER A 73 3.55 14.01 -9.23
CA SER A 73 4.53 14.93 -8.64
C SER A 73 5.44 15.58 -9.67
N ASP A 74 5.16 15.45 -10.97
CA ASP A 74 6.04 15.91 -12.06
C ASP A 74 7.49 15.38 -11.94
N GLY A 75 7.66 14.20 -11.36
CA GLY A 75 8.98 13.62 -11.06
C GLY A 75 9.74 14.34 -9.94
N ARG A 76 9.10 15.24 -9.18
CA ARG A 76 9.64 15.85 -7.95
C ARG A 76 9.45 14.92 -6.77
N THR A 77 10.40 15.00 -5.84
CA THR A 77 10.35 14.23 -4.59
C THR A 77 9.45 14.94 -3.59
N PRO A 78 8.46 14.29 -2.98
CA PRO A 78 7.72 14.87 -1.87
C PRO A 78 8.63 15.23 -0.70
N GLY A 79 8.43 16.42 -0.12
CA GLY A 79 9.00 16.75 1.18
C GLY A 79 8.52 15.79 2.28
N ARG A 80 9.24 15.72 3.40
CA ARG A 80 8.77 14.99 4.59
C ARG A 80 7.88 15.90 5.43
N GLN A 81 6.95 15.31 6.17
CA GLN A 81 6.15 16.04 7.14
C GLN A 81 6.95 16.19 8.44
N LEU A 82 7.00 17.40 9.00
CA LEU A 82 7.42 17.60 10.40
C LEU A 82 6.25 17.21 11.29
N LEU A 83 6.43 16.22 12.16
CA LEU A 83 5.41 15.84 13.12
C LEU A 83 5.35 16.87 14.25
N LEU A 84 4.15 17.12 14.77
CA LEU A 84 3.93 18.11 15.80
C LEU A 84 4.71 17.73 17.07
N GLY A 85 5.59 18.62 17.52
CA GLY A 85 6.42 18.43 18.71
C GLY A 85 7.81 17.87 18.43
N ASP A 86 8.09 17.40 17.22
CA ASP A 86 9.45 16.99 16.84
C ASP A 86 10.29 18.23 16.47
N PRO A 87 11.58 18.27 16.86
CA PRO A 87 12.49 19.29 16.38
C PRO A 87 12.86 19.04 14.91
N VAL A 88 13.19 20.11 14.18
CA VAL A 88 13.73 20.00 12.83
C VAL A 88 15.10 19.31 12.87
N PRO A 89 15.34 18.23 12.12
CA PRO A 89 16.64 17.58 12.06
C PRO A 89 17.74 18.51 11.54
N ALA A 90 18.97 18.40 12.08
CA ALA A 90 20.07 19.32 11.77
C ALA A 90 20.45 19.42 10.28
N ASN A 91 20.19 18.37 9.49
CA ASN A 91 20.47 18.31 8.06
C ASN A 91 19.24 18.64 7.18
N CYS A 92 18.17 19.15 7.78
CA CYS A 92 16.93 19.49 7.11
C CYS A 92 16.57 20.96 7.35
N ARG A 93 15.81 21.53 6.42
CA ARG A 93 15.14 22.82 6.58
C ARG A 93 13.64 22.66 6.43
N CYS A 94 12.87 23.48 7.14
CA CYS A 94 11.43 23.56 6.96
C CYS A 94 11.09 24.60 5.88
N VAL A 95 10.27 24.22 4.92
CA VAL A 95 9.77 25.07 3.83
C VAL A 95 8.24 24.99 3.83
N ILE A 96 7.59 26.15 3.97
CA ILE A 96 6.13 26.25 3.94
C ILE A 96 5.67 26.25 2.48
N CYS A 97 4.71 25.40 2.15
CA CYS A 97 4.10 25.38 0.82
C CYS A 97 3.27 26.64 0.59
N GLY A 98 3.54 27.37 -0.51
CA GLY A 98 2.80 28.59 -0.85
C GLY A 98 1.34 28.36 -1.27
N TYR A 99 0.96 27.13 -1.63
CA TYR A 99 -0.41 26.81 -2.04
C TYR A 99 -1.29 26.36 -0.86
N CYS A 100 -0.87 25.36 -0.09
CA CYS A 100 -1.69 24.78 0.98
C CYS A 100 -1.20 25.11 2.40
N GLY A 101 -0.10 25.86 2.56
CA GLY A 101 0.44 26.25 3.87
C GLY A 101 1.11 25.13 4.67
N ALA A 102 1.24 23.92 4.11
CA ALA A 102 1.84 22.80 4.83
C ALA A 102 3.34 22.98 5.02
N GLU A 103 3.85 22.62 6.19
CA GLU A 103 5.28 22.60 6.51
C GLU A 103 5.97 21.37 5.91
N ASN A 104 7.03 21.57 5.14
CA ASN A 104 7.76 20.51 4.46
C ASN A 104 9.22 20.49 4.91
N LEU A 105 9.67 19.36 5.40
CA LEU A 105 11.08 19.10 5.71
C LEU A 105 11.83 18.64 4.48
N LEU A 106 12.83 19.43 4.08
CA LEU A 106 13.69 19.16 2.93
C LEU A 106 15.15 19.00 3.39
N PRO A 107 15.91 18.01 2.88
CA PRO A 107 17.33 17.89 3.15
C PRO A 107 18.11 19.10 2.61
N LEU A 108 19.02 19.67 3.41
CA LEU A 108 19.83 20.83 3.04
C LEU A 108 20.78 20.56 1.86
N ASN A 109 21.36 19.35 1.81
CA ASN A 109 22.41 18.99 0.85
C ASN A 109 21.85 18.36 -0.44
N SER A 110 20.54 18.40 -0.64
CA SER A 110 19.89 17.81 -1.80
C SER A 110 19.93 18.75 -3.01
N ARG A 111 20.27 18.19 -4.18
CA ARG A 111 20.12 18.86 -5.48
C ARG A 111 18.76 18.58 -6.13
N ASP A 112 17.93 17.78 -5.48
CA ASP A 112 16.64 17.35 -6.03
C ASP A 112 15.63 18.50 -6.02
N ARG A 113 14.63 18.37 -6.91
CA ARG A 113 13.46 19.23 -6.92
C ARG A 113 12.40 18.61 -6.02
N TYR A 114 11.93 19.39 -5.05
CA TYR A 114 10.91 18.96 -4.12
C TYR A 114 9.52 19.48 -4.47
N CYS A 115 8.51 18.74 -4.03
CA CYS A 115 7.12 19.17 -4.03
C CYS A 115 6.50 19.00 -2.65
N CYS A 116 5.38 19.68 -2.43
CA CYS A 116 4.66 19.60 -1.18
C CYS A 116 4.22 18.16 -0.90
N TYR A 117 4.42 17.70 0.35
CA TYR A 117 4.01 16.36 0.76
C TYR A 117 2.49 16.16 0.64
N PHE A 118 1.72 17.24 0.81
CA PHE A 118 0.26 17.24 0.79
C PHE A 118 -0.30 17.49 -0.62
N CYS A 119 -0.10 18.68 -1.18
CA CYS A 119 -0.75 19.09 -2.43
C CYS A 119 0.07 18.82 -3.71
N ARG A 120 1.32 18.34 -3.60
CA ARG A 120 2.25 18.10 -4.71
C ARG A 120 2.68 19.33 -5.51
N GLU A 121 2.33 20.53 -5.07
CA GLU A 121 2.81 21.78 -5.67
C GLU A 121 4.33 21.92 -5.54
N ALA A 122 4.96 22.60 -6.49
CA ALA A 122 6.39 22.89 -6.46
C ALA A 122 6.77 23.63 -5.17
N LEU A 123 7.83 23.17 -4.49
CA LEU A 123 8.42 23.94 -3.40
C LEU A 123 9.57 24.77 -3.96
N GLU A 124 9.43 26.09 -3.90
CA GLU A 124 10.48 27.04 -4.23
C GLU A 124 11.54 27.05 -3.12
N LYS A 125 12.79 27.32 -3.51
CA LYS A 125 13.96 27.14 -2.63
C LYS A 125 14.11 28.23 -1.60
#